data_AF-A0A1D2I5A7-F1
#
_entry.id   AF-A0A1D2I5A7-F1
#
_cell.length_a   1.000
_cell.length_b   1.000
_cell.length_c   1.000
_cell.angle_alpha   90.00
_cell.angle_beta   90.00
_cell.angle_gamma   90.00
#
_symmetry.space_group_name_H-M   'P 1'
#
loop_
_entity.id
_entity.type
_entity.pdbx_description
1 polymer ?
#
loop_
_entity_poly.entity_id
_entity_poly.type
_entity_poly.pdbx_seq_one_letter_code
_entity_poly.pdbx_strand_id
1 'polypeptide(L)'
;MRRPLVVALCALALAGAGVTPAAAAAPTPAAASAPTPTGADAAADTAPGAGPGAGPTTVLDVADIAVGTAAAAVAGLTGPKAAAVDFAGTVSLSNCSGSVVRLPHSQDDDPALVLTNGHCLESGFPAAGEVLVDRASSRSFGLLGSSGSRVATLRANRLVYATMTDTDAAVYRLGTTYARIRSAYGIDALTLDDTRPAAGTAISVVSGYWKRIYGCSVDGFAHRLKEGAWTWKDSVRYTPACDTIGGTSGSPVVDDATGKVVAVNNTGNEDGERCTVNNPCEVDADGTVTVRRGINYAQQTHPFTDCFGADGVLDLDASACTLPKP
;
A
#
# COMPACT_ATOMS: atom_id res chain seq x y z
N MET A 1 1.13 41.38 32.40
CA MET A 1 0.09 40.68 33.20
C MET A 1 0.34 39.18 33.08
N ARG A 2 0.81 38.56 34.17
CA ARG A 2 1.19 37.14 34.22
C ARG A 2 -0.08 36.30 34.44
N ARG A 3 -0.35 35.33 33.56
CA ARG A 3 -1.33 34.26 33.79
C ARG A 3 -0.56 32.98 34.17
N PRO A 4 -0.97 32.23 35.21
CA PRO A 4 -0.32 30.98 35.55
C PRO A 4 -0.86 29.81 34.72
N LEU A 5 0.06 28.94 34.32
CA LEU A 5 -0.19 27.61 33.75
C LEU A 5 -0.71 26.68 34.85
N VAL A 6 -1.88 26.08 34.65
CA VAL A 6 -2.35 24.93 35.42
C VAL A 6 -1.99 23.68 34.61
N VAL A 7 -0.99 22.94 35.09
CA VAL A 7 -0.63 21.62 34.59
C VAL A 7 -1.44 20.60 35.37
N ALA A 8 -2.38 19.93 34.70
CA ALA A 8 -3.12 18.81 35.28
C ALA A 8 -2.32 17.52 35.04
N LEU A 9 -1.69 17.01 36.11
CA LEU A 9 -1.15 15.65 36.17
C LEU A 9 -2.31 14.67 36.39
N CYS A 10 -2.63 13.83 35.41
CA CYS A 10 -3.45 12.63 35.65
C CYS A 10 -2.53 11.43 35.85
N ALA A 11 -2.46 10.95 37.09
CA ALA A 11 -1.79 9.70 37.44
C ALA A 11 -2.71 8.51 37.11
N LEU A 12 -2.22 7.62 36.25
CA LEU A 12 -2.84 6.32 35.96
C LEU A 12 -2.51 5.33 37.08
N ALA A 13 -3.53 4.80 37.75
CA ALA A 13 -3.39 3.67 38.68
C ALA A 13 -3.97 2.41 38.01
N LEU A 14 -3.10 1.48 37.61
CA LEU A 14 -3.48 0.13 37.17
C LEU A 14 -3.34 -0.81 38.38
N ALA A 15 -4.48 -1.23 38.93
CA ALA A 15 -4.54 -2.33 39.88
C ALA A 15 -4.69 -3.64 39.09
N GLY A 16 -3.70 -4.51 39.20
CA GLY A 16 -3.74 -5.87 38.67
C GLY A 16 -4.56 -6.79 39.57
N ALA A 17 -5.47 -7.55 38.96
CA ALA A 17 -6.06 -8.75 39.54
C ALA A 17 -5.95 -9.87 38.51
N GLY A 18 -5.09 -10.84 38.80
CA GLY A 18 -4.90 -12.02 37.98
C GLY A 18 -6.10 -12.97 38.11
N VAL A 19 -6.53 -13.50 36.97
CA VAL A 19 -7.46 -14.63 36.90
C VAL A 19 -6.91 -15.61 35.88
N THR A 20 -6.58 -16.82 36.34
CA THR A 20 -6.13 -17.96 35.55
C THR A 20 -7.26 -18.49 34.66
N PRO A 21 -7.06 -18.77 33.36
CA PRO A 21 -8.04 -19.52 32.60
C PRO A 21 -7.87 -21.03 32.81
N ALA A 22 -8.99 -21.68 33.11
CA ALA A 22 -9.13 -23.14 33.13
C ALA A 22 -9.03 -23.71 31.70
N ALA A 23 -8.32 -24.82 31.56
CA ALA A 23 -8.21 -25.58 30.32
C ALA A 23 -9.57 -26.18 29.92
N ALA A 24 -10.07 -25.80 28.75
CA ALA A 24 -11.21 -26.45 28.10
C ALA A 24 -10.70 -27.41 27.03
N ALA A 25 -11.23 -28.63 27.06
CA ALA A 25 -10.86 -29.77 26.24
C ALA A 25 -11.14 -29.55 24.74
N ALA A 26 -10.25 -30.09 23.90
CA ALA A 26 -10.37 -30.09 22.44
C ALA A 26 -11.52 -30.99 21.95
N PRO A 27 -12.29 -30.58 20.93
CA PRO A 27 -13.21 -31.48 20.24
C PRO A 27 -12.46 -32.37 19.23
N THR A 28 -12.78 -33.66 19.25
CA THR A 28 -12.38 -34.71 18.30
C THR A 28 -12.76 -34.37 16.85
N PRO A 29 -11.89 -34.61 15.85
CA PRO A 29 -12.24 -34.43 14.45
C PRO A 29 -13.13 -35.58 13.94
N ALA A 30 -14.27 -35.23 13.35
CA ALA A 30 -15.14 -36.14 12.63
C ALA A 30 -14.50 -36.59 11.32
N ALA A 31 -14.58 -37.89 11.03
CA ALA A 31 -14.03 -38.53 9.86
C ALA A 31 -14.72 -38.05 8.56
N ALA A 32 -13.92 -37.61 7.59
CA ALA A 32 -14.36 -37.36 6.23
C ALA A 32 -14.64 -38.69 5.53
N SER A 33 -15.86 -38.85 5.01
CA SER A 33 -16.25 -39.98 4.17
C SER A 33 -15.88 -39.68 2.71
N ALA A 34 -15.08 -40.55 2.10
CA ALA A 34 -14.72 -40.50 0.69
C ALA A 34 -15.87 -41.04 -0.19
N PRO A 35 -16.12 -40.49 -1.38
CA PRO A 35 -16.96 -41.14 -2.38
C PRO A 35 -16.14 -42.09 -3.27
N THR A 36 -16.67 -43.31 -3.41
CA THR A 36 -16.21 -44.39 -4.29
C THR A 36 -16.43 -44.04 -5.77
N PRO A 37 -15.51 -44.37 -6.71
CA PRO A 37 -15.75 -44.22 -8.13
C PRO A 37 -16.43 -45.47 -8.68
N THR A 38 -17.60 -45.31 -9.30
CA THR A 38 -18.25 -46.34 -10.11
C THR A 38 -18.33 -45.91 -11.57
N GLY A 39 -17.84 -46.80 -12.44
CA GLY A 39 -18.48 -47.07 -13.72
C GLY A 39 -18.07 -46.18 -14.88
N ALA A 40 -17.21 -46.73 -15.73
CA ALA A 40 -17.13 -46.39 -17.14
C ALA A 40 -18.50 -46.56 -17.82
N ASP A 41 -18.83 -45.69 -18.78
CA ASP A 41 -19.47 -46.10 -20.02
C ASP A 41 -19.30 -45.03 -21.10
N ALA A 42 -19.34 -45.53 -22.33
CA ALA A 42 -18.73 -45.01 -23.52
C ALA A 42 -19.40 -43.77 -24.14
N ALA A 43 -18.57 -43.09 -24.95
CA ALA A 43 -18.92 -42.03 -25.88
C ALA A 43 -20.07 -42.41 -26.82
N ALA A 44 -20.96 -41.45 -27.05
CA ALA A 44 -21.76 -41.35 -28.26
C ALA A 44 -21.85 -39.87 -28.67
N ASP A 45 -21.30 -39.61 -29.86
CA ASP A 45 -21.28 -38.33 -30.55
C ASP A 45 -22.67 -37.72 -30.76
N THR A 46 -22.79 -36.41 -30.56
CA THR A 46 -23.80 -35.60 -31.25
C THR A 46 -23.24 -34.19 -31.49
N ALA A 47 -22.93 -33.90 -32.75
CA ALA A 47 -22.45 -32.61 -33.23
C ALA A 47 -23.54 -31.52 -33.16
N PRO A 48 -23.20 -30.24 -32.92
CA PRO A 48 -24.05 -29.11 -33.24
C PRO A 48 -23.74 -28.57 -34.64
N GLY A 49 -24.79 -28.10 -35.32
CA GLY A 49 -24.79 -27.71 -36.73
C GLY A 49 -23.89 -26.53 -37.08
N ALA A 50 -23.25 -26.64 -38.24
CA ALA A 50 -22.57 -25.56 -38.93
C ALA A 50 -23.54 -24.83 -39.87
N GLY A 51 -23.60 -23.50 -39.75
CA GLY A 51 -24.04 -22.62 -40.83
C GLY A 51 -23.01 -22.60 -41.98
N PRO A 52 -23.40 -22.26 -43.21
CA PRO A 52 -22.56 -22.50 -44.37
C PRO A 52 -21.58 -21.35 -44.61
N GLY A 53 -20.32 -21.69 -44.90
CA GLY A 53 -19.40 -20.79 -45.61
C GLY A 53 -17.95 -20.81 -45.16
N ALA A 54 -17.18 -21.83 -45.55
CA ALA A 54 -15.72 -21.74 -45.74
C ALA A 54 -15.23 -22.95 -46.54
N GLY A 55 -14.25 -22.74 -47.42
CA GLY A 55 -13.66 -23.76 -48.31
C GLY A 55 -12.89 -24.87 -47.60
N PRO A 56 -12.24 -25.79 -48.36
CA PRO A 56 -11.65 -27.00 -47.79
C PRO A 56 -10.49 -26.65 -46.85
N THR A 57 -10.67 -26.93 -45.57
CA THR A 57 -9.62 -26.92 -44.54
C THR A 57 -8.71 -28.12 -44.75
N THR A 58 -7.40 -27.88 -44.77
CA THR A 58 -6.39 -28.91 -44.98
C THR A 58 -5.86 -29.42 -43.65
N VAL A 59 -5.26 -30.61 -43.64
CA VAL A 59 -4.68 -31.26 -42.45
C VAL A 59 -3.56 -30.41 -41.80
N LEU A 60 -3.01 -29.44 -42.54
CA LEU A 60 -2.03 -28.47 -42.04
C LEU A 60 -2.68 -27.46 -41.07
N ASP A 61 -3.94 -27.06 -41.29
CA ASP A 61 -4.63 -26.05 -40.48
C ASP A 61 -4.90 -26.53 -39.03
N VAL A 62 -5.03 -27.84 -38.83
CA VAL A 62 -5.29 -28.44 -37.50
C VAL A 62 -4.00 -28.55 -36.68
N ALA A 63 -2.85 -28.75 -37.34
CA ALA A 63 -1.55 -28.83 -36.66
C ALA A 63 -1.10 -27.47 -36.14
N ASP A 64 -1.34 -26.39 -36.89
CA ASP A 64 -0.98 -25.03 -36.49
C ASP A 64 -1.77 -24.53 -35.26
N ILE A 65 -3.04 -24.93 -35.13
CA ILE A 65 -3.88 -24.60 -33.97
C ILE A 65 -3.42 -25.33 -32.70
N ALA A 66 -3.02 -26.60 -32.83
CA ALA A 66 -2.53 -27.40 -31.70
C ALA A 66 -1.14 -26.94 -31.20
N VAL A 67 -0.27 -26.48 -32.11
CA VAL A 67 1.06 -25.96 -31.75
C VAL A 67 0.97 -24.55 -31.15
N GLY A 68 0.09 -23.69 -31.65
CA GLY A 68 -0.12 -22.34 -31.12
C GLY A 68 -0.71 -22.30 -29.70
N THR A 69 -1.61 -23.23 -29.37
CA THR A 69 -2.21 -23.34 -28.03
C THR A 69 -1.22 -23.86 -26.98
N ALA A 70 -0.33 -24.78 -27.34
CA ALA A 70 0.73 -25.26 -26.46
C ALA A 70 1.80 -24.18 -26.20
N ALA A 71 2.20 -23.41 -27.22
CA ALA A 71 3.18 -22.33 -27.07
C ALA A 71 2.68 -21.20 -26.16
N ALA A 72 1.39 -20.83 -26.26
CA ALA A 72 0.78 -19.83 -25.40
C ALA A 72 0.66 -20.29 -23.93
N ALA A 73 0.35 -21.57 -23.70
CA ALA A 73 0.28 -22.14 -22.36
C ALA A 73 1.67 -22.23 -21.68
N VAL A 74 2.73 -22.50 -22.45
CA VAL A 74 4.11 -22.56 -21.94
C VAL A 74 4.68 -21.15 -21.70
N ALA A 75 4.34 -20.16 -22.53
CA ALA A 75 4.75 -18.77 -22.34
C ALA A 75 4.15 -18.15 -21.05
N GLY A 76 2.95 -18.58 -20.64
CA GLY A 76 2.34 -18.17 -19.37
C GLY A 76 3.05 -18.71 -18.11
N LEU A 77 3.88 -19.74 -18.24
CA LEU A 77 4.62 -20.36 -17.13
C LEU A 77 6.04 -19.78 -16.95
N THR A 78 6.50 -18.94 -17.88
CA THR A 78 7.85 -18.35 -17.89
C THR A 78 7.86 -16.84 -17.63
N GLY A 79 6.73 -16.27 -17.20
CA GLY A 79 6.71 -14.90 -16.70
C GLY A 79 7.68 -14.75 -15.51
N PRO A 80 8.33 -13.58 -15.32
CA PRO A 80 9.15 -13.34 -14.14
C PRO A 80 8.32 -13.66 -12.89
N LYS A 81 8.81 -14.61 -12.09
CA LYS A 81 8.24 -14.83 -10.77
C LYS A 81 8.47 -13.54 -9.99
N ALA A 82 7.39 -12.89 -9.59
CA ALA A 82 7.42 -11.79 -8.64
C ALA A 82 8.41 -12.09 -7.53
N ALA A 83 9.41 -11.22 -7.35
CA ALA A 83 10.29 -11.30 -6.20
C ALA A 83 9.41 -11.21 -4.95
N ALA A 84 9.63 -12.08 -3.97
CA ALA A 84 8.85 -12.05 -2.75
C ALA A 84 9.03 -10.67 -2.09
N VAL A 85 7.91 -9.98 -1.82
CA VAL A 85 7.95 -8.69 -1.12
C VAL A 85 8.58 -8.88 0.26
N ASP A 86 9.57 -8.07 0.58
CA ASP A 86 10.28 -8.08 1.86
C ASP A 86 10.33 -6.66 2.48
N PHE A 87 11.12 -6.48 3.55
CA PHE A 87 11.20 -5.19 4.25
C PHE A 87 12.27 -4.23 3.70
N ALA A 88 13.08 -4.64 2.72
CA ALA A 88 14.18 -3.82 2.22
C ALA A 88 13.66 -2.47 1.68
N GLY A 89 14.31 -1.38 2.08
CA GLY A 89 13.89 -0.03 1.68
C GLY A 89 12.73 0.54 2.50
N THR A 90 12.04 -0.26 3.32
CA THR A 90 11.07 0.23 4.30
C THR A 90 11.79 0.95 5.44
N VAL A 91 11.14 1.95 6.03
CA VAL A 91 11.64 2.62 7.23
C VAL A 91 10.68 2.52 8.40
N SER A 92 11.23 2.41 9.61
CA SER A 92 10.48 2.49 10.87
C SER A 92 10.55 3.89 11.48
N LEU A 93 9.40 4.40 11.95
CA LEU A 93 9.24 5.67 12.63
C LEU A 93 8.66 5.49 14.05
N SER A 94 8.56 6.61 14.76
CA SER A 94 7.93 6.86 16.06
C SER A 94 6.49 6.42 16.34
N ASN A 95 5.92 5.32 15.83
CA ASN A 95 4.47 5.01 15.73
C ASN A 95 3.91 5.08 14.29
N CYS A 96 4.79 5.15 13.30
CA CYS A 96 4.46 5.10 11.89
C CYS A 96 5.49 4.26 11.16
N SER A 97 5.21 4.01 9.90
CA SER A 97 6.08 3.38 8.92
C SER A 97 6.34 4.35 7.76
N GLY A 98 7.23 3.97 6.85
CA GLY A 98 7.61 4.76 5.69
C GLY A 98 8.39 3.90 4.72
N SER A 99 8.88 4.50 3.64
CA SER A 99 9.84 3.85 2.74
C SER A 99 10.79 4.86 2.12
N VAL A 100 12.01 4.42 1.83
CA VAL A 100 12.89 5.11 0.89
C VAL A 100 12.34 4.85 -0.51
N VAL A 101 11.89 5.89 -1.18
CA VAL A 101 11.25 5.81 -2.49
C VAL A 101 12.06 6.57 -3.53
N ARG A 102 11.93 6.15 -4.79
CA ARG A 102 12.44 6.88 -5.96
C ARG A 102 11.35 7.02 -7.01
N LEU A 103 11.44 8.06 -7.82
CA LEU A 103 10.56 8.25 -8.98
C LEU A 103 11.05 7.34 -10.12
N PRO A 104 10.20 7.01 -11.11
CA PRO A 104 10.61 6.21 -12.27
C PRO A 104 11.84 6.74 -13.00
N HIS A 105 11.99 8.07 -13.08
CA HIS A 105 13.10 8.76 -13.76
C HIS A 105 14.25 9.19 -12.84
N SER A 106 14.20 8.88 -11.54
CA SER A 106 15.29 9.24 -10.61
C SER A 106 16.61 8.63 -11.06
N GLN A 107 17.71 9.36 -10.85
CA GLN A 107 19.07 8.88 -11.05
C GLN A 107 19.69 8.41 -9.73
N ASP A 108 20.75 7.61 -9.78
CA ASP A 108 21.34 7.03 -8.57
C ASP A 108 22.07 8.09 -7.71
N ASP A 109 22.54 9.18 -8.30
CA ASP A 109 23.17 10.30 -7.60
C ASP A 109 22.17 11.35 -7.08
N ASP A 110 20.88 11.22 -7.40
CA ASP A 110 19.84 12.05 -6.82
C ASP A 110 19.80 11.92 -5.28
N PRO A 111 19.44 12.99 -4.56
CA PRO A 111 19.09 12.89 -3.15
C PRO A 111 17.96 11.89 -2.93
N ALA A 112 18.14 10.98 -1.98
CA ALA A 112 17.13 9.97 -1.69
C ALA A 112 15.89 10.58 -1.01
N LEU A 113 14.71 10.10 -1.36
CA LEU A 113 13.44 10.51 -0.74
C LEU A 113 12.93 9.46 0.24
N VAL A 114 12.22 9.91 1.27
CA VAL A 114 11.42 9.06 2.15
C VAL A 114 9.97 9.51 2.11
N LEU A 115 9.07 8.57 1.87
CA LEU A 115 7.62 8.76 1.90
C LEU A 115 7.01 8.16 3.17
N THR A 116 6.08 8.89 3.77
CA THR A 116 5.18 8.46 4.86
C THR A 116 3.87 9.26 4.76
N ASN A 117 2.95 9.17 5.72
CA ASN A 117 1.74 10.01 5.73
C ASN A 117 2.02 11.43 6.27
N GLY A 118 1.17 12.37 5.89
CA GLY A 118 1.12 13.72 6.45
C GLY A 118 0.70 13.72 7.91
N HIS A 119 -0.19 12.81 8.32
CA HIS A 119 -0.51 12.65 9.75
C HIS A 119 0.67 12.08 10.56
N CYS A 120 1.70 11.51 9.91
CA CYS A 120 2.90 11.02 10.59
C CYS A 120 3.95 12.11 10.83
N LEU A 121 3.67 13.40 10.56
CA LEU A 121 4.61 14.49 10.84
C LEU A 121 4.88 14.66 12.34
N GLU A 122 6.13 14.98 12.70
CA GLU A 122 6.51 15.20 14.11
C GLU A 122 5.96 16.52 14.68
N SER A 123 5.56 17.44 13.81
CA SER A 123 4.92 18.71 14.16
C SER A 123 3.44 18.60 14.49
N GLY A 124 2.85 17.40 14.35
CA GLY A 124 1.41 17.17 14.44
C GLY A 124 0.73 17.21 13.07
N PHE A 125 -0.58 16.95 13.07
CA PHE A 125 -1.39 16.82 11.87
C PHE A 125 -1.54 18.17 11.14
N PRO A 126 -1.21 18.25 9.84
CA PRO A 126 -1.61 19.38 9.01
C PRO A 126 -3.12 19.63 9.09
N ALA A 127 -3.53 20.90 9.16
CA ALA A 127 -4.94 21.24 9.11
C ALA A 127 -5.55 20.86 7.75
N ALA A 128 -6.88 20.71 7.71
CA ALA A 128 -7.57 20.54 6.43
C ALA A 128 -7.34 21.79 5.55
N GLY A 129 -6.89 21.58 4.32
CA GLY A 129 -6.47 22.63 3.40
C GLY A 129 -5.00 23.06 3.54
N GLU A 130 -4.26 22.56 4.54
CA GLU A 130 -2.85 22.94 4.76
C GLU A 130 -1.90 22.10 3.92
N VAL A 131 -0.95 22.79 3.27
CA VAL A 131 0.16 22.18 2.53
C VAL A 131 1.46 22.80 3.01
N LEU A 132 2.37 21.94 3.47
CA LEU A 132 3.70 22.34 3.93
C LEU A 132 4.73 22.01 2.85
N VAL A 133 5.49 23.02 2.43
CA VAL A 133 6.58 22.86 1.44
C VAL A 133 7.88 23.44 1.96
N ASP A 134 8.98 22.85 1.49
CA ASP A 134 10.37 23.30 1.68
C ASP A 134 10.74 23.72 3.13
N ARG A 135 10.49 22.85 4.11
CA ARG A 135 10.85 23.10 5.51
C ARG A 135 12.11 22.35 5.90
N ALA A 136 13.09 23.04 6.49
CA ALA A 136 14.26 22.39 7.06
C ALA A 136 13.83 21.27 8.02
N SER A 137 14.43 20.10 7.90
CA SER A 137 14.12 18.95 8.75
C SER A 137 15.39 18.30 9.22
N SER A 138 15.30 17.64 10.38
CA SER A 138 16.34 16.75 10.86
C SER A 138 15.79 15.38 11.27
N ARG A 139 14.61 15.03 10.75
CA ARG A 139 13.89 13.77 10.99
C ARG A 139 14.81 12.58 10.76
N SER A 140 14.73 11.60 11.64
CA SER A 140 15.47 10.34 11.51
C SER A 140 14.54 9.18 11.20
N PHE A 141 15.05 8.22 10.43
CA PHE A 141 14.32 7.04 9.98
C PHE A 141 15.17 5.79 10.22
N GLY A 142 14.59 4.73 10.77
CA GLY A 142 15.28 3.44 10.86
C GLY A 142 15.14 2.68 9.55
N LEU A 143 16.20 2.59 8.75
CA LEU A 143 16.20 1.82 7.49
C LEU A 143 16.23 0.32 7.79
N LEU A 144 15.37 -0.44 7.11
CA LEU A 144 15.24 -1.87 7.28
C LEU A 144 15.89 -2.63 6.12
N GLY A 145 16.55 -3.74 6.45
CA GLY A 145 16.93 -4.77 5.47
C GLY A 145 15.78 -5.74 5.21
N SER A 146 16.00 -6.70 4.31
CA SER A 146 14.99 -7.68 3.86
C SER A 146 14.31 -8.44 5.00
N SER A 147 15.03 -8.77 6.07
CA SER A 147 14.49 -9.47 7.25
C SER A 147 13.69 -8.59 8.22
N GLY A 148 13.56 -7.29 7.96
CA GLY A 148 12.94 -6.32 8.85
C GLY A 148 13.85 -5.80 9.95
N SER A 149 15.08 -6.32 10.06
CA SER A 149 16.08 -5.80 10.98
C SER A 149 16.49 -4.38 10.57
N ARG A 150 16.72 -3.50 11.56
CA ARG A 150 17.21 -2.15 11.30
C ARG A 150 18.70 -2.22 10.98
N VAL A 151 19.07 -1.79 9.79
CA VAL A 151 20.45 -1.80 9.30
C VAL A 151 21.12 -0.43 9.37
N ALA A 152 20.34 0.65 9.38
CA ALA A 152 20.87 2.00 9.45
C ALA A 152 19.91 3.02 10.09
N THR A 153 20.42 4.23 10.29
CA THR A 153 19.61 5.41 10.58
C THR A 153 19.82 6.42 9.46
N LEU A 154 18.76 6.71 8.71
CA LEU A 154 18.75 7.77 7.70
C LEU A 154 18.30 9.07 8.33
N ARG A 155 18.74 10.20 7.78
CA ARG A 155 18.39 11.53 8.28
C ARG A 155 17.95 12.45 7.14
N ALA A 156 16.79 13.06 7.28
CA ALA A 156 16.32 14.11 6.39
C ALA A 156 17.13 15.40 6.61
N ASN A 157 17.28 16.17 5.54
CA ASN A 157 17.67 17.58 5.63
C ASN A 157 16.50 18.52 5.28
N ARG A 158 15.42 17.99 4.70
CA ARG A 158 14.26 18.76 4.25
C ARG A 158 12.98 17.94 4.30
N LEU A 159 11.90 18.54 4.77
CA LEU A 159 10.54 18.16 4.42
C LEU A 159 10.20 18.87 3.12
N VAL A 160 10.09 18.11 2.03
CA VAL A 160 9.86 18.63 0.68
C VAL A 160 8.39 19.00 0.51
N TYR A 161 7.51 18.11 0.95
CA TYR A 161 6.06 18.24 0.82
C TYR A 161 5.36 17.53 1.98
N ALA A 162 4.29 18.09 2.53
CA ALA A 162 3.34 17.34 3.34
C ALA A 162 1.93 17.94 3.32
N THR A 163 0.92 17.07 3.35
CA THR A 163 -0.48 17.47 3.49
C THR A 163 -1.35 16.31 4.00
N MET A 164 -2.52 16.66 4.54
CA MET A 164 -3.65 15.76 4.75
C MET A 164 -4.90 16.20 3.95
N THR A 165 -4.69 17.03 2.93
CA THR A 165 -5.74 17.54 2.02
C THR A 165 -5.70 16.74 0.74
N ASP A 166 -6.82 16.17 0.28
CA ASP A 166 -6.96 15.33 -0.93
C ASP A 166 -6.12 14.04 -0.95
N THR A 167 -4.98 14.00 -0.26
CA THR A 167 -4.12 12.86 0.01
C THR A 167 -3.57 13.00 1.43
N ASP A 168 -2.86 11.99 1.90
CA ASP A 168 -2.21 11.96 3.20
C ASP A 168 -0.78 11.52 3.04
N ALA A 169 0.12 12.48 2.89
CA ALA A 169 1.49 12.20 2.53
C ALA A 169 2.45 13.23 3.11
N ALA A 170 3.67 12.76 3.40
CA ALA A 170 4.83 13.58 3.69
C ALA A 170 6.04 12.99 2.95
N VAL A 171 6.72 13.83 2.18
CA VAL A 171 7.94 13.49 1.44
C VAL A 171 9.11 14.24 2.07
N TYR A 172 10.11 13.49 2.53
CA TYR A 172 11.34 14.00 3.07
C TYR A 172 12.49 13.76 2.10
N ARG A 173 13.39 14.74 1.96
CA ARG A 173 14.66 14.56 1.27
C ARG A 173 15.76 14.26 2.28
N LEU A 174 16.55 13.23 1.99
CA LEU A 174 17.67 12.79 2.80
C LEU A 174 18.94 13.60 2.49
N GLY A 175 19.86 13.61 3.46
CA GLY A 175 21.22 14.15 3.27
C GLY A 175 22.17 13.19 2.53
N THR A 176 21.63 12.12 1.92
CA THR A 176 22.38 11.09 1.19
C THR A 176 21.66 10.76 -0.12
N THR A 177 22.36 10.09 -1.04
CA THR A 177 21.83 9.71 -2.36
C THR A 177 21.42 8.23 -2.38
N TYR A 178 20.69 7.84 -3.43
CA TYR A 178 20.33 6.43 -3.65
C TYR A 178 21.56 5.53 -3.80
N ALA A 179 22.56 5.94 -4.59
CA ALA A 179 23.82 5.23 -4.79
C ALA A 179 24.55 4.97 -3.47
N ARG A 180 24.55 5.96 -2.56
CA ARG A 180 25.20 5.82 -1.24
C ARG A 180 24.45 4.85 -0.33
N ILE A 181 23.12 4.87 -0.33
CA ILE A 181 22.31 3.90 0.42
C ILE A 181 22.58 2.48 -0.10
N ARG A 182 22.52 2.30 -1.42
CA ARG A 182 22.80 1.03 -2.09
C ARG A 182 24.20 0.52 -1.77
N SER A 183 25.22 1.36 -1.94
CA SER A 183 26.61 0.96 -1.70
C SER A 183 26.90 0.63 -0.23
N ALA A 184 26.25 1.32 0.72
CA ALA A 184 26.51 1.12 2.14
C ALA A 184 25.74 -0.07 2.73
N TYR A 185 24.53 -0.34 2.23
CA TYR A 185 23.60 -1.28 2.87
C TYR A 185 23.07 -2.38 1.95
N GLY A 186 23.40 -2.35 0.66
CA GLY A 186 22.87 -3.30 -0.33
C GLY A 186 21.36 -3.17 -0.55
N ILE A 187 20.80 -1.99 -0.29
CA ILE A 187 19.36 -1.72 -0.38
C ILE A 187 19.11 -0.71 -1.50
N ASP A 188 18.29 -1.11 -2.46
CA ASP A 188 17.73 -0.23 -3.48
C ASP A 188 16.48 0.49 -2.93
N ALA A 189 16.27 1.74 -3.37
CA ALA A 189 15.03 2.45 -3.06
C ALA A 189 13.85 1.86 -3.83
N LEU A 190 12.67 1.88 -3.23
CA LEU A 190 11.45 1.37 -3.85
C LEU A 190 10.96 2.35 -4.92
N THR A 191 10.76 1.87 -6.14
CA THR A 191 10.26 2.71 -7.23
C THR A 191 8.76 2.94 -7.08
N LEU A 192 8.33 4.20 -7.14
CA LEU A 192 6.90 4.53 -7.23
C LEU A 192 6.34 4.08 -8.57
N ASP A 193 5.13 3.54 -8.57
CA ASP A 193 4.36 3.35 -9.79
C ASP A 193 3.81 4.70 -10.27
N ASP A 194 3.98 4.97 -11.57
CA ASP A 194 3.42 6.12 -12.29
C ASP A 194 1.98 5.86 -12.74
N THR A 195 1.45 4.69 -12.45
CA THR A 195 0.09 4.30 -12.78
C THR A 195 -0.76 4.07 -11.53
N ARG A 196 -2.02 4.46 -11.62
CA ARG A 196 -3.06 4.11 -10.65
C ARG A 196 -3.26 2.59 -10.64
N PRO A 197 -3.25 1.93 -9.47
CA PRO A 197 -3.48 0.49 -9.40
C PRO A 197 -4.89 0.13 -9.89
N ALA A 198 -5.08 -1.13 -10.29
CA ALA A 198 -6.37 -1.67 -10.68
C ALA A 198 -7.07 -2.33 -9.48
N ALA A 199 -8.41 -2.41 -9.53
CA ALA A 199 -9.13 -3.30 -8.61
C ALA A 199 -8.73 -4.75 -8.89
N GLY A 200 -8.55 -5.54 -7.85
CA GLY A 200 -8.04 -6.91 -7.90
C GLY A 200 -6.52 -7.02 -7.92
N THR A 201 -5.75 -5.92 -8.00
CA THR A 201 -4.29 -5.96 -7.87
C THR A 201 -3.90 -6.57 -6.52
N ALA A 202 -3.07 -7.62 -6.55
CA ALA A 202 -2.48 -8.22 -5.36
C ALA A 202 -1.42 -7.26 -4.79
N ILE A 203 -1.51 -7.00 -3.48
CA ILE A 203 -0.67 -6.01 -2.81
C ILE A 203 -0.17 -6.51 -1.47
N SER A 204 0.98 -5.98 -1.08
CA SER A 204 1.59 -6.17 0.22
C SER A 204 1.80 -4.82 0.93
N VAL A 205 1.22 -4.66 2.12
CA VAL A 205 1.46 -3.50 3.00
C VAL A 205 2.63 -3.81 3.93
N VAL A 206 3.76 -3.15 3.74
CA VAL A 206 5.03 -3.50 4.43
C VAL A 206 5.24 -2.59 5.65
N SER A 207 4.80 -3.04 6.83
CA SER A 207 4.89 -2.22 8.05
C SER A 207 6.28 -2.24 8.67
N GLY A 208 6.96 -1.09 8.54
CA GLY A 208 8.25 -0.85 9.16
C GLY A 208 8.20 -0.74 10.68
N TYR A 209 7.14 -0.19 11.27
CA TYR A 209 7.00 -0.11 12.73
C TYR A 209 6.84 -1.49 13.36
N TRP A 210 5.88 -2.27 12.85
CA TRP A 210 5.53 -3.57 13.42
C TRP A 210 6.38 -4.74 12.93
N LYS A 211 7.19 -4.54 11.88
CA LYS A 211 7.91 -5.62 11.18
C LYS A 211 6.96 -6.71 10.71
N ARG A 212 5.83 -6.30 10.13
CA ARG A 212 4.80 -7.20 9.61
C ARG A 212 4.40 -6.79 8.20
N ILE A 213 4.27 -7.77 7.32
CA ILE A 213 3.74 -7.59 5.97
C ILE A 213 2.30 -8.11 5.98
N TYR A 214 1.39 -7.33 5.42
CA TYR A 214 -0.02 -7.68 5.26
C TYR A 214 -0.29 -7.89 3.78
N GLY A 215 -0.56 -9.13 3.37
CA GLY A 215 -0.89 -9.46 1.98
C GLY A 215 -2.39 -9.43 1.74
N CYS A 216 -2.83 -8.73 0.70
CA CYS A 216 -4.24 -8.67 0.31
C CYS A 216 -4.40 -8.24 -1.16
N SER A 217 -5.55 -7.67 -1.51
CA SER A 217 -5.78 -7.06 -2.81
C SER A 217 -6.52 -5.73 -2.68
N VAL A 218 -6.38 -4.89 -3.71
CA VAL A 218 -7.21 -3.69 -3.91
C VAL A 218 -8.64 -4.13 -4.19
N ASP A 219 -9.58 -3.79 -3.31
CA ASP A 219 -11.01 -4.06 -3.54
C ASP A 219 -11.62 -3.02 -4.49
N GLY A 220 -11.22 -1.77 -4.33
CA GLY A 220 -11.74 -0.67 -5.13
C GLY A 220 -11.23 0.67 -4.62
N PHE A 221 -12.00 1.72 -4.86
CA PHE A 221 -11.59 3.09 -4.56
C PHE A 221 -12.74 3.87 -3.97
N ALA A 222 -12.46 4.59 -2.88
CA ALA A 222 -13.39 5.55 -2.30
C ALA A 222 -13.26 6.88 -3.06
N HIS A 223 -14.34 7.35 -3.69
CA HIS A 223 -14.33 8.63 -4.40
C HIS A 223 -13.84 9.76 -3.49
N ARG A 224 -14.41 9.85 -2.29
CA ARG A 224 -13.87 10.61 -1.17
C ARG A 224 -13.84 9.73 0.07
N LEU A 225 -12.74 9.78 0.81
CA LEU A 225 -12.61 9.18 2.12
C LEU A 225 -12.58 10.30 3.16
N LYS A 226 -13.61 10.40 3.98
CA LYS A 226 -13.75 11.46 4.98
C LYS A 226 -13.46 10.92 6.38
N GLU A 227 -12.55 11.58 7.08
CA GLU A 227 -12.18 11.27 8.46
C GLU A 227 -12.08 12.55 9.27
N GLY A 228 -13.00 12.76 10.20
CA GLY A 228 -13.09 14.00 10.97
C GLY A 228 -13.13 15.25 10.07
N ALA A 229 -12.11 16.09 10.20
CA ALA A 229 -11.95 17.32 9.43
C ALA A 229 -11.36 17.09 8.02
N TRP A 230 -10.71 15.95 7.78
CA TRP A 230 -9.99 15.68 6.55
C TRP A 230 -10.86 14.97 5.52
N THR A 231 -10.52 15.17 4.26
CA THR A 231 -11.11 14.45 3.14
C THR A 231 -10.02 14.18 2.13
N TRP A 232 -9.83 12.90 1.85
CA TRP A 232 -8.92 12.41 0.82
C TRP A 232 -9.74 11.96 -0.39
N LYS A 233 -9.11 11.97 -1.56
CA LYS A 233 -9.75 11.66 -2.84
C LYS A 233 -9.17 10.36 -3.39
N ASP A 234 -10.04 9.60 -4.05
CA ASP A 234 -9.66 8.40 -4.78
C ASP A 234 -8.80 7.43 -3.94
N SER A 235 -9.16 7.25 -2.67
CA SER A 235 -8.36 6.44 -1.75
C SER A 235 -8.52 4.96 -2.09
N VAL A 236 -7.41 4.22 -2.07
CA VAL A 236 -7.40 2.77 -2.30
C VAL A 236 -8.13 2.12 -1.15
N ARG A 237 -9.17 1.33 -1.45
CA ARG A 237 -9.85 0.46 -0.48
C ARG A 237 -9.26 -0.94 -0.57
N TYR A 238 -8.89 -1.51 0.56
CA TYR A 238 -8.44 -2.90 0.59
C TYR A 238 -9.59 -3.90 0.74
N THR A 239 -9.29 -5.13 0.34
CA THR A 239 -10.02 -6.30 0.84
C THR A 239 -9.80 -6.47 2.35
N PRO A 240 -10.73 -7.11 3.09
CA PRO A 240 -10.64 -7.26 4.55
C PRO A 240 -9.37 -7.96 5.06
N ALA A 241 -8.66 -8.69 4.19
CA ALA A 241 -7.42 -9.39 4.55
C ALA A 241 -6.27 -8.44 4.92
N CYS A 242 -6.26 -7.19 4.43
CA CYS A 242 -5.35 -6.17 4.93
C CYS A 242 -5.89 -5.57 6.23
N ASP A 243 -5.78 -6.32 7.33
CA ASP A 243 -6.14 -5.95 8.70
C ASP A 243 -5.08 -5.04 9.36
N THR A 244 -4.61 -4.03 8.63
CA THR A 244 -3.64 -3.06 9.12
C THR A 244 -4.14 -2.33 10.37
N ILE A 245 -3.22 -2.04 11.30
CA ILE A 245 -3.51 -1.43 12.61
C ILE A 245 -2.73 -0.12 12.80
N GLY A 246 -3.07 0.68 13.81
CA GLY A 246 -2.26 1.85 14.20
C GLY A 246 -0.77 1.51 14.30
N GLY A 247 0.11 2.36 13.74
CA GLY A 247 1.54 2.06 13.55
C GLY A 247 1.91 1.61 12.13
N THR A 248 0.96 1.07 11.39
CA THR A 248 1.15 0.73 9.97
C THR A 248 1.02 1.94 9.04
N SER A 249 0.51 3.07 9.52
CA SER A 249 0.38 4.27 8.71
C SER A 249 1.74 4.72 8.15
N GLY A 250 1.76 5.05 6.86
CA GLY A 250 2.94 5.43 6.10
C GLY A 250 3.66 4.26 5.45
N SER A 251 3.24 3.01 5.72
CA SER A 251 3.84 1.83 5.06
C SER A 251 3.71 1.92 3.54
N PRO A 252 4.74 1.53 2.77
CA PRO A 252 4.56 1.33 1.34
C PRO A 252 3.55 0.21 1.10
N VAL A 253 2.65 0.43 0.15
CA VAL A 253 1.78 -0.58 -0.44
C VAL A 253 2.41 -0.98 -1.76
N VAL A 254 2.90 -2.20 -1.82
CA VAL A 254 3.67 -2.74 -2.95
C VAL A 254 2.76 -3.60 -3.80
N ASP A 255 2.75 -3.39 -5.12
CA ASP A 255 2.14 -4.31 -6.07
C ASP A 255 3.00 -5.58 -6.14
N ASP A 256 2.42 -6.72 -5.82
CA ASP A 256 3.15 -7.99 -5.72
C ASP A 256 3.74 -8.42 -7.07
N ALA A 257 3.11 -8.08 -8.19
CA ALA A 257 3.56 -8.47 -9.51
C ALA A 257 4.74 -7.61 -10.01
N THR A 258 4.74 -6.31 -9.70
CA THR A 258 5.74 -5.37 -10.22
C THR A 258 6.84 -5.02 -9.21
N GLY A 259 6.58 -5.20 -7.91
CA GLY A 259 7.46 -4.74 -6.83
C GLY A 259 7.49 -3.21 -6.65
N LYS A 260 6.63 -2.47 -7.37
CA LYS A 260 6.54 -1.00 -7.27
C LYS A 260 5.59 -0.58 -6.15
N VAL A 261 5.81 0.62 -5.62
CA VAL A 261 4.92 1.23 -4.63
C VAL A 261 3.76 1.93 -5.33
N VAL A 262 2.54 1.43 -5.10
CA VAL A 262 1.30 1.96 -5.71
C VAL A 262 0.53 2.89 -4.77
N ALA A 263 0.76 2.78 -3.47
CA ALA A 263 0.09 3.60 -2.47
C ALA A 263 0.89 3.70 -1.16
N VAL A 264 0.44 4.60 -0.27
CA VAL A 264 0.90 4.73 1.11
C VAL A 264 -0.26 4.38 2.05
N ASN A 265 -0.05 3.39 2.92
CA ASN A 265 -1.07 2.93 3.87
C ASN A 265 -1.49 4.07 4.79
N ASN A 266 -2.79 4.31 4.99
CA ASN A 266 -3.29 5.50 5.67
C ASN A 266 -4.04 5.17 6.97
N THR A 267 -5.31 4.75 6.84
CA THR A 267 -6.29 4.70 7.95
C THR A 267 -7.24 3.52 7.78
N GLY A 268 -8.12 3.31 8.76
CA GLY A 268 -9.10 2.24 8.80
C GLY A 268 -10.32 2.62 9.61
N ASN A 269 -11.48 2.03 9.32
CA ASN A 269 -12.68 2.23 10.14
C ASN A 269 -12.77 1.19 11.25
N GLU A 270 -12.40 1.57 12.46
CA GLU A 270 -12.20 0.62 13.58
C GLU A 270 -13.53 0.21 14.24
N ASP A 271 -14.40 1.17 14.52
CA ASP A 271 -15.55 1.01 15.40
C ASP A 271 -16.89 0.99 14.68
N GLY A 272 -16.91 1.31 13.37
CA GLY A 272 -18.15 1.48 12.61
C GLY A 272 -18.79 2.85 12.82
N GLU A 273 -18.04 3.83 13.33
CA GLU A 273 -18.51 5.20 13.41
C GLU A 273 -18.49 5.89 12.03
N ARG A 274 -19.27 6.97 11.92
CA ARG A 274 -19.46 7.68 10.65
C ARG A 274 -18.57 8.91 10.57
N CYS A 275 -17.47 8.77 9.83
CA CYS A 275 -16.57 9.86 9.47
C CYS A 275 -15.92 10.56 10.68
N THR A 276 -15.74 9.86 11.79
CA THR A 276 -15.00 10.35 12.97
C THR A 276 -13.52 9.97 12.84
N VAL A 277 -12.68 10.47 13.75
CA VAL A 277 -11.25 10.10 13.77
C VAL A 277 -11.11 8.60 14.06
N ASN A 278 -10.20 7.92 13.35
CA ASN A 278 -10.03 6.46 13.28
C ASN A 278 -11.24 5.70 12.71
N ASN A 279 -12.17 6.42 12.08
CA ASN A 279 -13.42 5.88 11.58
C ASN A 279 -13.83 6.57 10.26
N PRO A 280 -12.99 6.49 9.22
CA PRO A 280 -13.27 7.10 7.93
C PRO A 280 -14.53 6.51 7.31
N CYS A 281 -15.24 7.33 6.54
CA CYS A 281 -16.39 6.92 5.75
C CYS A 281 -16.14 7.23 4.28
N GLU A 282 -16.73 6.44 3.39
CA GLU A 282 -16.73 6.73 1.96
C GLU A 282 -17.87 7.70 1.66
N VAL A 283 -17.59 8.73 0.86
CA VAL A 283 -18.59 9.63 0.30
C VAL A 283 -18.50 9.52 -1.22
N ASP A 284 -19.57 9.04 -1.85
CA ASP A 284 -19.62 8.90 -3.30
C ASP A 284 -19.87 10.25 -4.01
N ALA A 285 -19.97 10.22 -5.35
CA ALA A 285 -20.19 11.41 -6.16
C ALA A 285 -21.54 12.09 -5.91
N ASP A 286 -22.55 11.32 -5.48
CA ASP A 286 -23.90 11.81 -5.16
C ASP A 286 -24.02 12.27 -3.69
N GLY A 287 -22.96 12.08 -2.90
CA GLY A 287 -22.91 12.43 -1.48
C GLY A 287 -23.43 11.34 -0.54
N THR A 288 -23.71 10.14 -1.05
CA THR A 288 -24.08 8.99 -0.22
C THR A 288 -22.88 8.60 0.64
N VAL A 289 -23.14 8.45 1.94
CA VAL A 289 -22.10 8.05 2.89
C VAL A 289 -22.21 6.56 3.19
N THR A 290 -21.12 5.84 2.96
CA THR A 290 -21.00 4.42 3.31
C THR A 290 -19.96 4.24 4.43
N VAL A 291 -20.36 3.55 5.50
CA VAL A 291 -19.46 3.15 6.58
C VAL A 291 -19.11 1.69 6.39
N ARG A 292 -17.81 1.38 6.40
CA ARG A 292 -17.29 0.02 6.22
C ARG A 292 -16.40 -0.36 7.39
N ARG A 293 -17.03 -0.81 8.48
CA ARG A 293 -16.30 -1.26 9.67
C ARG A 293 -15.30 -2.36 9.33
N GLY A 294 -14.07 -2.24 9.82
CA GLY A 294 -12.96 -3.16 9.63
C GLY A 294 -12.26 -3.03 8.27
N ILE A 295 -12.65 -2.07 7.42
CA ILE A 295 -11.98 -1.84 6.14
C ILE A 295 -10.95 -0.73 6.28
N ASN A 296 -9.78 -1.00 5.67
CA ASN A 296 -8.61 -0.15 5.69
C ASN A 296 -8.32 0.43 4.31
N TYR A 297 -7.60 1.55 4.29
CA TYR A 297 -7.40 2.39 3.12
C TYR A 297 -5.98 2.91 2.98
N ALA A 298 -5.62 3.24 1.74
CA ALA A 298 -4.36 3.84 1.36
C ALA A 298 -4.58 5.10 0.49
N GLN A 299 -3.54 5.92 0.38
CA GLN A 299 -3.51 7.03 -0.58
C GLN A 299 -2.56 6.71 -1.73
N GLN A 300 -2.99 6.97 -2.97
CA GLN A 300 -2.21 6.62 -4.15
C GLN A 300 -0.92 7.45 -4.26
N THR A 301 0.13 6.83 -4.82
CA THR A 301 1.44 7.47 -4.98
C THR A 301 1.75 7.94 -6.40
N HIS A 302 1.00 7.50 -7.41
CA HIS A 302 1.23 7.94 -8.79
C HIS A 302 1.12 9.47 -8.99
N PRO A 303 0.27 10.26 -8.28
CA PRO A 303 0.23 11.70 -8.51
C PRO A 303 1.55 12.42 -8.17
N PHE A 304 2.41 11.80 -7.35
CA PHE A 304 3.73 12.35 -7.05
C PHE A 304 4.68 12.24 -8.25
N THR A 305 4.51 11.27 -9.17
CA THR A 305 5.44 11.11 -10.31
C THR A 305 5.37 12.27 -11.29
N ASP A 306 4.22 12.94 -11.36
CA ASP A 306 3.98 14.10 -12.23
C ASP A 306 4.39 15.44 -11.60
N CYS A 307 4.73 15.44 -10.31
CA CYS A 307 5.04 16.64 -9.54
C CYS A 307 6.54 16.79 -9.22
N PHE A 308 7.39 15.87 -9.67
CA PHE A 308 8.82 15.91 -9.38
C PHE A 308 9.63 15.86 -10.68
N GLY A 309 10.46 16.88 -10.88
CA GLY A 309 11.37 16.98 -12.02
C GLY A 309 12.69 16.23 -11.81
N ALA A 310 13.73 16.72 -12.49
CA ALA A 310 15.10 16.24 -12.31
C ALA A 310 15.58 16.42 -10.85
N ASP A 311 16.56 15.62 -10.45
CA ASP A 311 17.19 15.63 -9.12
C ASP A 311 16.21 15.47 -7.93
N GLY A 312 15.01 14.93 -8.19
CA GLY A 312 13.94 14.80 -7.18
C GLY A 312 13.43 16.15 -6.66
N VAL A 313 13.45 17.19 -7.51
CA VAL A 313 12.93 18.53 -7.17
C VAL A 313 11.43 18.56 -7.37
N LEU A 314 10.69 18.91 -6.32
CA LEU A 314 9.24 19.14 -6.38
C LEU A 314 8.94 20.40 -7.20
N ASP A 315 8.06 20.25 -8.18
CA ASP A 315 7.44 21.33 -8.94
C ASP A 315 5.91 21.17 -8.90
N LEU A 316 5.26 21.91 -8.01
CA LEU A 316 3.80 21.92 -7.89
C LEU A 316 3.12 22.66 -9.05
N ASP A 317 3.85 23.45 -9.83
CA ASP A 317 3.32 24.22 -10.96
C ASP A 317 3.50 23.50 -12.30
N ALA A 318 4.14 22.32 -12.29
CA ALA A 318 4.17 21.42 -13.43
C ALA A 318 2.75 21.13 -13.92
N SER A 319 2.54 21.20 -15.24
CA SER A 319 1.19 21.11 -15.85
C SER A 319 0.43 19.81 -15.56
N ALA A 320 1.14 18.72 -15.31
CA ALA A 320 0.57 17.42 -14.95
C ALA A 320 0.43 17.23 -13.43
N CYS A 321 1.00 18.11 -12.61
CA CYS A 321 0.96 17.98 -11.16
C CYS A 321 -0.44 18.29 -10.62
N THR A 322 -1.03 17.30 -9.95
CA THR A 322 -2.38 17.40 -9.36
C THR A 322 -2.38 17.45 -7.83
N LEU A 323 -1.21 17.50 -7.20
CA LEU A 323 -1.10 17.61 -5.76
C LEU A 323 -1.62 18.97 -5.25
N PRO A 324 -2.23 19.00 -4.05
CA PRO A 324 -2.60 20.24 -3.37
C PRO A 324 -1.45 21.23 -3.26
N LYS A 325 -1.79 22.52 -3.38
CA LYS A 325 -0.86 23.65 -3.30
C LYS A 325 -1.08 24.47 -2.01
N PRO A 326 -0.03 25.15 -1.51
CA PRO A 326 -0.12 26.06 -0.36
C PRO A 326 -1.06 27.27 -0.58
#